data_AF-A0A7C3KWF0-F1
#
_entry.id   AF-A0A7C3KWF0-F1
#
_cell.length_a   1.000
_cell.length_b   1.000
_cell.length_c   1.000
_cell.angle_alpha   90.00
_cell.angle_beta   90.00
_cell.angle_gamma   90.00
#
_symmetry.space_group_name_H-M   'P 1'
#
loop_
_entity.id
_entity.type
_entity.pdbx_description
1 polymer ?
#
loop_
_entity_poly.entity_id
_entity_poly.type
_entity_poly.pdbx_seq_one_letter_code
_entity_poly.pdbx_strand_id
1 'polypeptide(L)'
;MTTTKSSPSLDSPDLLLTLLSLKTTGDVETLLSRLPVVDDTAYLWTDTDPAKGWHAGMLHWVPVGRDRGNAGRIQLAGDPYNPSAERLVNGMEAIIELMRRTELLENPEAPMPQSPREAVERYFRLPRLDMIPRTKDKEHRRALEETLRDVRRQLILRLEFDKKLKEFAVEIRDRGIGQPPARIHETLLSLGRTDKAEKPYLIGVFGQGGSSTYAASKYSLVVSRRPAQFLDGTPDGIGWTIVKKVIPKGRRDPYYAYLASLPDGRVPSIAIDNSRVNEFAPGTLFRHIGYDFGRQGSAVARTLFYALNHVLFNPVLPYDLYALKDKPDPMHGTAYRLARQTAQLASKGDKSHLDKPFQPQMVV
;
A
#
# COMPACT_ATOMS: atom_id res chain seq x y z
N MET A 1 25.77 -22.12 -24.71
CA MET A 1 26.44 -21.52 -23.53
C MET A 1 25.35 -21.06 -22.57
N THR A 2 25.03 -21.91 -21.61
CA THR A 2 24.06 -21.64 -20.55
C THR A 2 24.70 -20.71 -19.53
N THR A 3 24.34 -19.43 -19.56
CA THR A 3 24.70 -18.47 -18.52
C THR A 3 24.08 -18.92 -17.20
N THR A 4 24.88 -19.50 -16.33
CA THR A 4 24.57 -19.69 -14.91
C THR A 4 24.37 -18.31 -14.29
N LYS A 5 23.11 -17.86 -14.22
CA LYS A 5 22.74 -16.68 -13.42
C LYS A 5 23.15 -16.95 -11.98
N SER A 6 24.04 -16.14 -11.45
CA SER A 6 24.49 -16.19 -10.06
C SER A 6 23.30 -16.11 -9.10
N SER A 7 23.28 -16.99 -8.11
CA SER A 7 22.26 -17.04 -7.06
C SER A 7 22.25 -15.73 -6.25
N PRO A 8 21.08 -15.14 -5.94
CA PRO A 8 21.05 -13.90 -5.20
C PRO A 8 21.31 -14.13 -3.71
N SER A 9 22.51 -13.82 -3.24
CA SER A 9 22.79 -13.54 -1.82
C SER A 9 22.09 -12.23 -1.38
N LEU A 10 22.09 -11.93 -0.08
CA LEU A 10 21.61 -10.63 0.42
C LEU A 10 22.30 -9.43 -0.24
N ASP A 11 23.53 -9.63 -0.70
CA ASP A 11 24.36 -8.62 -1.36
C ASP A 11 24.29 -8.68 -2.89
N SER A 12 23.44 -9.54 -3.45
CA SER A 12 23.35 -9.72 -4.90
C SER A 12 22.92 -8.44 -5.60
N PRO A 13 23.58 -8.07 -6.72
CA PRO A 13 23.25 -6.88 -7.46
C PRO A 13 21.81 -6.88 -7.99
N ASP A 14 21.29 -8.05 -8.32
CA ASP A 14 19.95 -8.20 -8.91
C ASP A 14 18.85 -8.46 -7.87
N LEU A 15 19.15 -8.42 -6.55
CA LEU A 15 18.17 -8.76 -5.52
C LEU A 15 16.96 -7.83 -5.56
N LEU A 16 17.17 -6.52 -5.71
CA LEU A 16 16.07 -5.56 -5.78
C LEU A 16 15.17 -5.83 -6.98
N LEU A 17 15.75 -6.00 -8.17
CA LEU A 17 15.00 -6.32 -9.39
C LEU A 17 14.25 -7.65 -9.25
N THR A 18 14.86 -8.64 -8.60
CA THR A 18 14.22 -9.92 -8.29
C THR A 18 13.00 -9.72 -7.40
N LEU A 19 13.14 -9.00 -6.27
CA LEU A 19 12.03 -8.65 -5.37
C LEU A 19 10.90 -7.92 -6.12
N LEU A 20 11.26 -6.91 -6.92
CA LEU A 20 10.29 -6.13 -7.70
C LEU A 20 9.63 -6.92 -8.82
N SER A 21 10.15 -8.10 -9.17
CA SER A 21 9.56 -8.98 -10.19
C SER A 21 8.60 -10.05 -9.64
N LEU A 22 8.56 -10.28 -8.32
CA LEU A 22 7.76 -11.35 -7.70
C LEU A 22 6.26 -11.17 -7.94
N LYS A 23 5.58 -12.13 -8.58
CA LYS A 23 4.13 -12.03 -8.86
C LYS A 23 3.35 -13.27 -8.43
N THR A 24 4.03 -14.40 -8.26
CA THR A 24 3.42 -15.68 -7.94
C THR A 24 4.02 -16.27 -6.67
N THR A 25 3.31 -17.21 -6.05
CA THR A 25 3.86 -17.96 -4.90
C THR A 25 5.13 -18.70 -5.26
N GLY A 26 5.19 -19.28 -6.46
CA GLY A 26 6.39 -19.97 -6.97
C GLY A 26 7.61 -19.05 -7.09
N ASP A 27 7.42 -17.77 -7.48
CA ASP A 27 8.51 -16.79 -7.51
C ASP A 27 9.06 -16.55 -6.10
N VAL A 28 8.16 -16.39 -5.13
CA VAL A 28 8.52 -16.14 -3.72
C VAL A 28 9.26 -17.35 -3.14
N GLU A 29 8.76 -18.55 -3.34
CA GLU A 29 9.39 -19.80 -2.86
C GLU A 29 10.76 -20.02 -3.51
N THR A 30 10.87 -19.72 -4.81
CA THR A 30 12.15 -19.77 -5.53
C THR A 30 13.16 -18.78 -4.94
N LEU A 31 12.73 -17.56 -4.61
CA LEU A 31 13.60 -16.59 -3.93
C LEU A 31 13.99 -17.05 -2.53
N LEU A 32 13.02 -17.48 -1.72
CA LEU A 32 13.23 -17.91 -0.33
C LEU A 32 14.22 -19.09 -0.25
N SER A 33 14.17 -20.04 -1.18
CA SER A 33 15.11 -21.17 -1.24
C SER A 33 16.57 -20.78 -1.49
N ARG A 34 16.82 -19.55 -1.95
CA ARG A 34 18.16 -19.02 -2.25
C ARG A 34 18.67 -18.03 -1.19
N LEU A 35 17.78 -17.51 -0.36
CA LEU A 35 18.12 -16.61 0.72
C LEU A 35 18.59 -17.40 1.96
N PRO A 36 19.49 -16.83 2.80
CA PRO A 36 19.94 -17.48 4.03
C PRO A 36 18.86 -17.37 5.12
N VAL A 37 17.74 -18.07 4.98
CA VAL A 37 16.62 -18.04 5.93
C VAL A 37 16.72 -19.21 6.90
N VAL A 38 16.65 -18.94 8.19
CA VAL A 38 16.54 -19.98 9.23
C VAL A 38 15.17 -20.64 9.16
N ASP A 39 15.15 -21.97 9.31
CA ASP A 39 13.92 -22.75 9.38
C ASP A 39 12.99 -22.23 10.50
N ASP A 40 11.69 -22.21 10.24
CA ASP A 40 10.72 -21.64 11.19
C ASP A 40 10.53 -22.46 12.48
N THR A 41 11.11 -23.66 12.55
CA THR A 41 11.20 -24.46 13.78
C THR A 41 12.50 -24.28 14.55
N ALA A 42 13.55 -23.76 13.91
CA ALA A 42 14.88 -23.61 14.51
C ALA A 42 15.05 -22.33 15.33
N TYR A 43 14.27 -21.28 15.03
CA TYR A 43 14.24 -20.05 15.80
C TYR A 43 12.81 -19.70 16.21
N LEU A 44 12.65 -19.35 17.49
CA LEU A 44 11.39 -18.90 18.03
C LEU A 44 11.55 -17.53 18.66
N TRP A 45 10.93 -16.53 18.05
CA TRP A 45 10.95 -15.17 18.57
C TRP A 45 10.27 -15.08 19.94
N THR A 46 10.94 -14.41 20.88
CA THR A 46 10.40 -13.98 22.18
C THR A 46 10.69 -12.50 22.37
N ASP A 47 9.79 -11.81 23.08
CA ASP A 47 9.93 -10.39 23.40
C ASP A 47 11.00 -10.13 24.46
N THR A 48 11.19 -11.08 25.39
CA THR A 48 12.12 -10.98 26.51
C THR A 48 13.59 -11.18 26.12
N ASP A 49 13.86 -12.05 25.14
CA ASP A 49 15.23 -12.35 24.69
C ASP A 49 15.24 -12.74 23.20
N PRO A 50 15.02 -11.78 22.28
CA PRO A 50 14.95 -12.06 20.86
C PRO A 50 16.29 -12.50 20.26
N ALA A 51 17.40 -12.30 20.97
CA ALA A 51 18.74 -12.72 20.54
C ALA A 51 19.00 -14.22 20.80
N LYS A 52 18.23 -14.84 21.69
CA LYS A 52 18.35 -16.27 21.99
C LYS A 52 18.08 -17.13 20.76
N GLY A 53 19.09 -17.92 20.36
CA GLY A 53 19.00 -18.77 19.18
C GLY A 53 19.06 -18.00 17.85
N TRP A 54 19.45 -16.73 17.86
CA TRP A 54 19.63 -15.94 16.64
C TRP A 54 20.91 -16.37 15.91
N HIS A 55 20.81 -16.61 14.61
CA HIS A 55 21.94 -16.96 13.75
C HIS A 55 22.45 -15.72 12.98
N ALA A 56 23.60 -15.16 13.38
CA ALA A 56 24.17 -14.00 12.71
C ALA A 56 24.39 -14.26 11.20
N GLY A 57 24.07 -13.27 10.36
CA GLY A 57 24.15 -13.38 8.91
C GLY A 57 22.98 -14.11 8.24
N MET A 58 21.99 -14.60 9.01
CA MET A 58 20.79 -15.24 8.50
C MET A 58 19.53 -14.40 8.76
N LEU A 59 18.50 -14.63 7.94
CA LEU A 59 17.17 -14.06 8.11
C LEU A 59 16.30 -14.96 8.97
N HIS A 60 15.43 -14.35 9.78
CA HIS A 60 14.53 -15.06 10.68
C HIS A 60 13.11 -14.56 10.56
N TRP A 61 12.15 -15.44 10.86
CA TRP A 61 10.74 -15.08 10.92
C TRP A 61 10.41 -14.43 12.27
N VAL A 62 10.13 -13.12 12.24
CA VAL A 62 9.71 -12.34 13.41
C VAL A 62 8.21 -12.04 13.30
N PRO A 63 7.41 -12.21 14.36
CA PRO A 63 5.98 -11.92 14.31
C PRO A 63 5.69 -10.47 13.94
N VAL A 64 4.72 -10.24 13.05
CA VAL A 64 4.19 -8.90 12.74
C VAL A 64 3.68 -8.28 14.04
N GLY A 65 4.02 -7.01 14.27
CA GLY A 65 3.74 -6.31 15.53
C GLY A 65 4.62 -6.75 16.70
N ARG A 66 5.62 -7.62 16.47
CA ARG A 66 6.41 -8.29 17.52
C ARG A 66 5.49 -8.99 18.56
N ASP A 67 4.41 -9.59 18.08
CA ASP A 67 3.44 -10.32 18.91
C ASP A 67 2.97 -11.59 18.19
N ARG A 68 3.16 -12.76 18.82
CA ARG A 68 2.70 -14.05 18.29
C ARG A 68 1.19 -14.24 18.38
N GLY A 69 0.49 -13.44 19.20
CA GLY A 69 -0.97 -13.37 19.28
C GLY A 69 -1.61 -12.54 18.17
N ASN A 70 -0.87 -12.14 17.13
CA ASN A 70 -1.33 -11.18 16.13
C ASN A 70 -2.45 -11.66 15.20
N ALA A 71 -2.71 -12.97 15.11
CA ALA A 71 -3.66 -13.51 14.14
C ALA A 71 -5.07 -12.93 14.32
N GLY A 72 -5.55 -12.75 15.55
CA GLY A 72 -6.88 -12.17 15.80
C GLY A 72 -7.00 -10.71 15.34
N ARG A 73 -5.91 -9.93 15.41
CA ARG A 73 -5.88 -8.53 14.95
C ARG A 73 -5.74 -8.41 13.43
N ILE A 74 -5.12 -9.40 12.79
CA ILE A 74 -4.88 -9.42 11.33
C ILE A 74 -6.06 -10.06 10.59
N GLN A 75 -6.64 -11.15 11.11
CA GLN A 75 -7.75 -11.89 10.49
C GLN A 75 -9.11 -11.26 10.79
N LEU A 76 -9.20 -9.93 10.83
CA LEU A 76 -10.47 -9.25 10.97
C LEU A 76 -11.37 -9.66 9.79
N ALA A 77 -12.53 -10.24 10.10
CA ALA A 77 -13.49 -10.69 9.10
C ALA A 77 -14.01 -9.49 8.29
N GLY A 78 -13.89 -9.55 6.97
CA GLY A 78 -14.32 -8.46 6.09
C GLY A 78 -14.22 -8.82 4.61
N ASP A 79 -14.83 -8.00 3.77
CA ASP A 79 -14.73 -8.12 2.31
C ASP A 79 -13.25 -7.95 1.87
N PRO A 80 -12.68 -8.87 1.07
CA PRO A 80 -11.28 -8.82 0.62
C PRO A 80 -10.92 -7.57 -0.20
N TYR A 81 -11.89 -6.79 -0.70
CA TYR A 81 -11.61 -5.49 -1.32
C TYR A 81 -11.23 -4.42 -0.29
N ASN A 82 -11.79 -4.46 0.92
CA ASN A 82 -11.56 -3.45 1.96
C ASN A 82 -10.08 -3.34 2.38
N PRO A 83 -9.36 -4.45 2.64
CA PRO A 83 -7.93 -4.40 2.96
C PRO A 83 -7.10 -3.65 1.91
N SER A 84 -7.39 -3.83 0.62
CA SER A 84 -6.69 -3.13 -0.46
C SER A 84 -7.02 -1.63 -0.51
N ALA A 85 -8.27 -1.26 -0.21
CA ALA A 85 -8.68 0.13 -0.08
C ALA A 85 -8.00 0.82 1.11
N GLU A 86 -7.82 0.13 2.23
CA GLU A 86 -7.07 0.65 3.39
C GLU A 86 -5.58 0.82 3.08
N ARG A 87 -4.97 -0.06 2.27
CA ARG A 87 -3.61 0.17 1.74
C ARG A 87 -3.52 1.40 0.85
N LEU A 88 -4.53 1.65 0.01
CA LEU A 88 -4.61 2.89 -0.78
C LEU A 88 -4.71 4.12 0.12
N VAL A 89 -5.54 4.10 1.17
CA VAL A 89 -5.64 5.19 2.15
C VAL A 89 -4.29 5.46 2.80
N ASN A 90 -3.57 4.42 3.24
CA ASN A 90 -2.22 4.58 3.79
C ASN A 90 -1.24 5.19 2.77
N GLY A 91 -1.36 4.86 1.49
CA GLY A 91 -0.58 5.49 0.43
C GLY A 91 -0.90 6.98 0.25
N MET A 92 -2.18 7.36 0.31
CA MET A 92 -2.59 8.78 0.27
C MET A 92 -2.00 9.57 1.44
N GLU A 93 -2.06 9.00 2.64
CA GLU A 93 -1.47 9.58 3.85
C GLU A 93 0.04 9.71 3.75
N ALA A 94 0.74 8.70 3.21
CA ALA A 94 2.19 8.76 3.00
C ALA A 94 2.58 9.89 2.04
N ILE A 95 1.78 10.15 1.01
CA ILE A 95 1.96 11.25 0.06
C ILE A 95 1.71 12.61 0.74
N ILE A 96 0.68 12.72 1.57
CA ILE A 96 0.39 13.94 2.34
C ILE A 96 1.49 14.22 3.37
N GLU A 97 1.93 13.20 4.13
CA GLU A 97 3.02 13.33 5.10
C GLU A 97 4.33 13.77 4.42
N LEU A 98 4.61 13.28 3.20
CA LEU A 98 5.76 13.75 2.43
C LEU A 98 5.68 15.26 2.17
N MET A 99 4.54 15.75 1.72
CA MET A 99 4.36 17.18 1.47
C MET A 99 4.44 18.01 2.74
N ARG A 100 3.86 17.54 3.85
CA ARG A 100 3.96 18.21 5.15
C ARG A 100 5.41 18.29 5.64
N ARG A 101 6.19 17.22 5.48
CA ARG A 101 7.61 17.19 5.85
C ARG A 101 8.43 18.15 5.00
N THR A 102 8.16 18.23 3.70
CA THR A 102 8.80 19.19 2.80
C THR A 102 8.49 20.62 3.22
N GLU A 103 7.22 20.94 3.48
CA GLU A 103 6.83 22.27 3.95
C GLU A 103 7.54 22.64 5.26
N LEU A 104 7.64 21.71 6.21
CA LEU A 104 8.31 21.96 7.49
C LEU A 104 9.84 22.13 7.36
N LEU A 105 10.47 21.56 6.33
CA LEU A 105 11.88 21.85 6.03
C LEU A 105 12.05 23.28 5.50
N GLU A 106 11.11 23.76 4.70
CA GLU A 106 11.15 25.11 4.12
C GLU A 106 10.71 26.18 5.15
N ASN A 107 9.72 25.84 5.97
CA ASN A 107 9.14 26.70 7.00
C ASN A 107 8.73 25.87 8.23
N PRO A 108 9.59 25.77 9.27
CA PRO A 108 9.30 25.00 10.48
C PRO A 108 8.05 25.46 11.25
N GLU A 109 7.69 26.74 11.13
CA GLU A 109 6.53 27.34 11.81
C GLU A 109 5.24 27.23 10.97
N ALA A 110 5.28 26.54 9.82
CA ALA A 110 4.12 26.41 8.95
C ALA A 110 2.94 25.78 9.71
N PRO A 111 1.76 26.43 9.73
CA PRO A 111 0.62 25.94 10.51
C PRO A 111 0.19 24.58 9.98
N MET A 112 -0.13 23.66 10.90
CA MET A 112 -0.55 22.31 10.57
C MET A 112 -1.93 22.33 9.87
N PRO A 113 -2.12 21.60 8.76
CA PRO A 113 -3.45 21.49 8.16
C PRO A 113 -4.40 20.74 9.09
N GLN A 114 -5.64 21.21 9.20
CA GLN A 114 -6.65 20.72 10.16
C GLN A 114 -7.52 19.58 9.62
N SER A 115 -7.33 19.19 8.36
CA SER A 115 -7.98 18.02 7.79
C SER A 115 -7.19 17.46 6.60
N PRO A 116 -7.44 16.20 6.18
CA PRO A 116 -6.83 15.66 4.98
C PRO A 116 -7.21 16.45 3.73
N ARG A 117 -8.42 17.04 3.70
CA ARG A 117 -8.88 17.85 2.55
C ARG A 117 -8.15 19.17 2.46
N GLU A 118 -7.94 19.84 3.59
CA GLU A 118 -7.14 21.07 3.64
C GLU A 118 -5.70 20.80 3.21
N ALA A 119 -5.09 19.70 3.67
CA ALA A 119 -3.76 19.31 3.22
C ALA A 119 -3.71 19.07 1.71
N VAL A 120 -4.73 18.42 1.15
CA VAL A 120 -4.79 18.18 -0.30
C VAL A 120 -4.92 19.48 -1.10
N GLU A 121 -5.79 20.38 -0.65
CA GLU A 121 -5.96 21.70 -1.26
C GLU A 121 -4.66 22.52 -1.19
N ARG A 122 -4.01 22.54 -0.04
CA ARG A 122 -2.76 23.27 0.20
C ARG A 122 -1.60 22.75 -0.66
N TYR A 123 -1.36 21.44 -0.66
CA TYR A 123 -0.16 20.87 -1.27
C TYR A 123 -0.31 20.50 -2.75
N PHE A 124 -1.53 20.19 -3.19
CA PHE A 124 -1.79 19.75 -4.57
C PHE A 124 -2.68 20.71 -5.35
N ARG A 125 -3.21 21.77 -4.72
CA ARG A 125 -4.14 22.73 -5.33
C ARG A 125 -5.36 22.04 -5.94
N LEU A 126 -5.79 20.96 -5.30
CA LEU A 126 -6.96 20.18 -5.71
C LEU A 126 -8.09 20.42 -4.73
N PRO A 127 -9.28 20.83 -5.19
CA PRO A 127 -10.46 20.81 -4.34
C PRO A 127 -10.83 19.35 -4.04
N ARG A 128 -11.86 19.16 -3.21
CA ARG A 128 -12.50 17.84 -3.10
C ARG A 128 -12.87 17.34 -4.49
N LEU A 129 -12.67 16.04 -4.73
CA LEU A 129 -12.78 15.50 -6.09
C LEU A 129 -14.18 15.74 -6.67
N ASP A 130 -15.24 15.53 -5.88
CA ASP A 130 -16.63 15.85 -6.22
C ASP A 130 -16.93 17.31 -6.56
N MET A 131 -16.02 18.24 -6.23
CA MET A 131 -16.15 19.67 -6.49
C MET A 131 -15.22 20.19 -7.60
N ILE A 132 -14.49 19.30 -8.29
CA ILE A 132 -13.63 19.68 -9.41
C ILE A 132 -14.47 20.40 -10.47
N PRO A 133 -14.15 21.67 -10.80
CA PRO A 133 -15.02 22.51 -11.61
C PRO A 133 -15.09 22.01 -13.06
N ARG A 134 -16.28 22.19 -13.66
CA ARG A 134 -16.47 22.04 -15.11
C ARG A 134 -16.26 23.39 -15.77
N THR A 135 -15.04 23.63 -16.23
CA THR A 135 -14.76 24.81 -17.03
C THR A 135 -14.94 24.52 -18.53
N LYS A 136 -15.41 25.53 -19.27
CA LYS A 136 -15.35 25.55 -20.75
C LYS A 136 -14.01 26.11 -21.25
N ASP A 137 -13.27 26.79 -20.38
CA ASP A 137 -11.91 27.26 -20.67
C ASP A 137 -10.99 26.06 -20.90
N LYS A 138 -10.43 25.98 -22.11
CA LYS A 138 -9.57 24.87 -22.51
C LYS A 138 -8.24 24.86 -21.76
N GLU A 139 -7.68 26.03 -21.44
CA GLU A 139 -6.38 26.12 -20.77
C GLU A 139 -6.51 25.71 -19.31
N HIS A 140 -7.47 26.29 -18.59
CA HIS A 140 -7.75 25.90 -17.20
C HIS A 140 -8.08 24.40 -17.07
N ARG A 141 -8.87 23.85 -18.02
CA ARG A 141 -9.16 22.42 -18.04
C ARG A 141 -7.91 21.58 -18.24
N ARG A 142 -7.02 21.97 -19.16
CA ARG A 142 -5.78 21.24 -19.44
C ARG A 142 -4.86 21.21 -18.22
N ALA A 143 -4.69 22.36 -17.56
CA ALA A 143 -3.89 22.48 -16.34
C ALA A 143 -4.44 21.59 -15.22
N LEU A 144 -5.76 21.61 -14.99
CA LEU A 144 -6.40 20.76 -13.98
C LEU A 144 -6.26 19.26 -14.28
N GLU A 145 -6.43 18.86 -15.55
CA GLU A 145 -6.21 17.48 -15.98
C GLU A 145 -4.75 17.04 -15.83
N GLU A 146 -3.79 17.96 -15.97
CA GLU A 146 -2.36 17.73 -15.74
C GLU A 146 -2.06 17.52 -14.26
N THR A 147 -2.51 18.43 -13.40
CA THR A 147 -2.40 18.25 -11.93
C THR A 147 -3.02 16.92 -11.49
N LEU A 148 -4.21 16.58 -11.97
CA LEU A 148 -4.85 15.30 -11.67
C LEU A 148 -4.05 14.09 -12.17
N ARG A 149 -3.41 14.19 -13.34
CA ARG A 149 -2.52 13.12 -13.85
C ARG A 149 -1.30 12.95 -12.97
N ASP A 150 -0.66 14.05 -12.56
CA ASP A 150 0.57 14.00 -11.79
C ASP A 150 0.33 13.47 -10.39
N VAL A 151 -0.75 13.91 -9.73
CA VAL A 151 -1.16 13.39 -8.42
C VAL A 151 -1.53 11.91 -8.51
N ARG A 152 -2.29 11.48 -9.52
CA ARG A 152 -2.64 10.06 -9.70
C ARG A 152 -1.43 9.15 -9.85
N ARG A 153 -0.39 9.61 -10.55
CA ARG A 153 0.85 8.83 -10.74
C ARG A 153 1.63 8.61 -9.44
N GLN A 154 1.32 9.36 -8.38
CA GLN A 154 1.94 9.16 -7.07
C GLN A 154 1.40 7.92 -6.35
N LEU A 155 0.21 7.42 -6.70
CA LEU A 155 -0.40 6.24 -6.07
C LEU A 155 -1.03 5.34 -7.12
N ILE A 156 -0.61 4.08 -7.16
CA ILE A 156 -1.19 3.09 -8.07
C ILE A 156 -1.65 1.85 -7.32
N LEU A 157 -2.70 1.22 -7.85
CA LEU A 157 -3.02 -0.18 -7.58
C LEU A 157 -2.90 -0.97 -8.87
N ARG A 158 -2.15 -2.07 -8.86
CA ARG A 158 -2.05 -3.00 -9.98
C ARG A 158 -2.54 -4.38 -9.55
N LEU A 159 -3.50 -4.89 -10.31
CA LEU A 159 -3.96 -6.26 -10.22
C LEU A 159 -3.37 -7.05 -11.39
N GLU A 160 -2.62 -8.09 -11.07
CA GLU A 160 -2.13 -9.08 -12.02
C GLU A 160 -2.75 -10.44 -11.71
N PHE A 161 -2.89 -11.29 -12.74
CA PHE A 161 -3.44 -12.62 -12.60
C PHE A 161 -2.59 -13.62 -13.38
N ASP A 162 -2.01 -14.57 -12.67
CA ASP A 162 -1.36 -15.72 -13.29
C ASP A 162 -2.42 -16.76 -13.66
N LYS A 163 -2.56 -17.03 -14.96
CA LYS A 163 -3.58 -17.96 -15.47
C LYS A 163 -3.30 -19.42 -15.13
N LYS A 164 -2.03 -19.80 -15.02
CA LYS A 164 -1.60 -21.20 -14.82
C LYS A 164 -1.81 -21.60 -13.37
N LEU A 165 -1.35 -20.76 -12.44
CA LEU A 165 -1.47 -20.95 -11.00
C LEU A 165 -2.82 -20.49 -10.46
N LYS A 166 -3.58 -19.71 -11.24
CA LYS A 166 -4.84 -19.06 -10.84
C LYS A 166 -4.67 -18.16 -9.62
N GLU A 167 -3.55 -17.44 -9.58
CA GLU A 167 -3.19 -16.57 -8.46
C GLU A 167 -3.29 -15.11 -8.85
N PHE A 168 -3.77 -14.28 -7.92
CA PHE A 168 -3.71 -12.83 -8.06
C PHE A 168 -2.50 -12.26 -7.33
N ALA A 169 -1.91 -11.22 -7.93
CA ALA A 169 -1.02 -10.30 -7.23
C ALA A 169 -1.68 -8.92 -7.18
N VAL A 170 -1.79 -8.36 -5.98
CA VAL A 170 -2.29 -7.00 -5.73
C VAL A 170 -1.11 -6.16 -5.28
N GLU A 171 -0.68 -5.25 -6.13
CA GLU A 171 0.36 -4.27 -5.82
C GLU A 171 -0.26 -2.92 -5.51
N ILE A 172 0.15 -2.31 -4.41
CA ILE A 172 -0.07 -0.90 -4.10
C ILE A 172 1.29 -0.23 -4.01
N ARG A 173 1.48 0.82 -4.80
CA ARG A 173 2.73 1.61 -4.82
C ARG A 173 2.41 3.08 -4.65
N ASP A 174 2.89 3.65 -3.55
CA ASP A 174 2.89 5.09 -3.30
C ASP A 174 4.29 5.68 -3.54
N ARG A 175 4.36 6.95 -3.94
CA ARG A 175 5.57 7.77 -3.98
C ARG A 175 5.58 8.77 -2.83
N GLY A 176 5.13 8.33 -1.67
CA GLY A 176 5.04 9.14 -0.46
C GLY A 176 6.33 9.10 0.37
N ILE A 177 6.18 9.33 1.67
CA ILE A 177 7.29 9.51 2.60
C ILE A 177 8.16 8.26 2.79
N GLY A 178 7.61 7.07 2.57
CA GLY A 178 8.33 5.81 2.80
C GLY A 178 8.91 5.67 4.22
N GLN A 179 9.74 4.65 4.43
CA GLN A 179 10.41 4.37 5.69
C GLN A 179 11.85 3.91 5.45
N PRO A 180 12.81 4.32 6.30
CA PRO A 180 14.14 3.74 6.26
C PRO A 180 14.08 2.28 6.75
N PRO A 181 15.02 1.40 6.34
CA PRO A 181 15.01 -0.02 6.73
C PRO A 181 14.89 -0.22 8.24
N ALA A 182 15.60 0.62 9.00
CA ALA A 182 15.60 0.59 10.46
C ALA A 182 14.24 0.87 11.10
N ARG A 183 13.25 1.46 10.41
CA ARG A 183 11.94 1.82 10.99
C ARG A 183 10.77 1.02 10.45
N ILE A 184 10.94 0.22 9.39
CA ILE A 184 9.84 -0.53 8.75
C ILE A 184 9.09 -1.41 9.76
N HIS A 185 9.83 -2.06 10.66
CA HIS A 185 9.26 -2.99 11.63
C HIS A 185 8.43 -2.33 12.74
N GLU A 186 8.74 -1.08 13.08
CA GLU A 186 8.00 -0.30 14.09
C GLU A 186 6.88 0.55 13.48
N THR A 187 6.79 0.60 12.16
CA THR A 187 5.83 1.41 11.40
C THR A 187 4.95 0.50 10.56
N LEU A 188 5.40 0.14 9.35
CA LEU A 188 4.66 -0.63 8.34
C LEU A 188 4.30 -2.06 8.77
N LEU A 189 5.07 -2.64 9.71
CA LEU A 189 4.83 -3.99 10.26
C LEU A 189 4.39 -3.96 11.73
N SER A 190 4.08 -2.79 12.27
CA SER A 190 3.51 -2.67 13.61
C SER A 190 2.00 -2.94 13.59
N LEU A 191 1.44 -3.28 14.75
CA LEU A 191 -0.01 -3.44 14.93
C LEU A 191 -0.47 -2.53 16.05
N GLY A 192 -1.38 -1.60 15.75
CA GLY A 192 -1.96 -0.70 16.75
C GLY A 192 -1.02 0.38 17.27
N ARG A 193 0.16 0.57 16.68
CA ARG A 193 1.00 1.74 16.93
C ARG A 193 0.70 2.80 15.88
N THR A 194 0.40 4.01 16.33
CA THR A 194 0.01 5.13 15.46
C THR A 194 0.41 6.44 16.12
N ASP A 195 1.17 7.26 15.40
CA ASP A 195 1.43 8.67 15.74
C ASP A 195 0.42 9.61 15.05
N LYS A 196 -0.60 9.04 14.39
CA LYS A 196 -1.56 9.79 13.57
C LYS A 196 -2.62 10.52 14.39
N ALA A 197 -2.76 10.19 15.67
CA ALA A 197 -3.76 10.83 16.55
C ALA A 197 -3.55 12.35 16.67
N GLU A 198 -2.31 12.82 16.57
CA GLU A 198 -1.94 14.24 16.67
C GLU A 198 -1.84 14.93 15.29
N LYS A 199 -2.13 14.19 14.20
CA LYS A 199 -1.99 14.66 12.82
C LYS A 199 -3.37 14.70 12.14
N PRO A 200 -4.16 15.76 12.35
CA PRO A 200 -5.53 15.86 11.82
C PRO A 200 -5.59 15.85 10.28
N TYR A 201 -4.46 16.07 9.60
CA TYR A 201 -4.34 15.95 8.15
C TYR A 201 -4.21 14.52 7.62
N LEU A 202 -4.18 13.50 8.49
CA LEU A 202 -4.20 12.08 8.15
C LEU A 202 -5.58 11.45 8.47
N ILE A 203 -5.89 10.31 7.88
CA ILE A 203 -7.24 9.71 7.88
C ILE A 203 -7.39 8.62 8.96
N GLY A 204 -6.49 7.65 8.98
CA GLY A 204 -6.66 6.40 9.71
C GLY A 204 -6.01 6.44 11.08
N VAL A 205 -6.81 6.54 12.15
CA VAL A 205 -6.28 6.60 13.52
C VAL A 205 -5.80 5.24 14.03
N PHE A 206 -6.42 4.12 13.63
CA PHE A 206 -6.24 2.83 14.31
C PHE A 206 -5.02 2.00 13.90
N GLY A 207 -4.30 2.34 12.82
CA GLY A 207 -3.02 1.71 12.44
C GLY A 207 -3.06 0.18 12.22
N GLN A 208 -4.24 -0.42 12.03
CA GLN A 208 -4.42 -1.88 11.94
C GLN A 208 -5.00 -2.35 10.61
N GLY A 209 -5.83 -1.53 9.95
CA GLY A 209 -6.60 -1.94 8.77
C GLY A 209 -5.74 -2.56 7.67
N GLY A 210 -4.65 -1.87 7.26
CA GLY A 210 -3.77 -2.36 6.20
C GLY A 210 -3.18 -3.74 6.46
N SER A 211 -3.01 -4.17 7.72
CA SER A 211 -2.45 -5.49 8.05
C SER A 211 -3.37 -6.66 7.66
N SER A 212 -4.69 -6.43 7.52
CA SER A 212 -5.66 -7.44 7.08
C SER A 212 -5.39 -7.99 5.69
N THR A 213 -4.67 -7.25 4.85
CA THR A 213 -4.16 -7.74 3.55
C THR A 213 -3.28 -8.97 3.69
N TYR A 214 -2.57 -9.14 4.80
CA TYR A 214 -1.77 -10.33 5.06
C TYR A 214 -2.64 -11.57 5.20
N ALA A 215 -3.85 -11.45 5.76
CA ALA A 215 -4.78 -12.57 5.87
C ALA A 215 -5.37 -12.99 4.52
N ALA A 216 -5.58 -12.03 3.62
CA ALA A 216 -6.08 -12.28 2.28
C ALA A 216 -4.99 -12.73 1.29
N SER A 217 -3.74 -12.94 1.73
CA SER A 217 -2.62 -13.30 0.85
C SER A 217 -1.82 -14.48 1.39
N LYS A 218 -1.18 -15.24 0.49
CA LYS A 218 -0.22 -16.28 0.91
C LYS A 218 1.12 -15.66 1.34
N TYR A 219 1.59 -14.70 0.55
CA TYR A 219 2.78 -13.91 0.84
C TYR A 219 2.49 -12.42 0.64
N SER A 220 3.20 -11.56 1.34
CA SER A 220 3.22 -10.12 1.05
C SER A 220 4.64 -9.60 1.04
N LEU A 221 5.05 -9.02 -0.07
CA LEU A 221 6.30 -8.27 -0.18
C LEU A 221 6.06 -6.84 0.31
N VAL A 222 6.97 -6.34 1.12
CA VAL A 222 7.06 -4.93 1.52
C VAL A 222 8.41 -4.42 1.07
N VAL A 223 8.44 -3.31 0.33
CA VAL A 223 9.67 -2.59 -0.04
C VAL A 223 9.44 -1.11 0.24
N SER A 224 10.36 -0.46 0.97
CA SER A 224 10.22 0.96 1.30
C SER A 224 11.56 1.67 1.27
N ARG A 225 11.52 2.94 0.87
CA ARG A 225 12.67 3.84 0.89
C ARG A 225 12.22 5.24 1.32
N ARG A 226 12.95 5.80 2.28
CA ARG A 226 12.77 7.19 2.74
C ARG A 226 13.49 8.15 1.79
N PRO A 227 12.94 9.33 1.46
CA PRO A 227 13.69 10.36 0.75
C PRO A 227 14.92 10.81 1.56
N ALA A 228 16.03 11.07 0.87
CA ALA A 228 17.32 11.34 1.50
C ALA A 228 17.28 12.53 2.49
N GLN A 229 16.53 13.58 2.17
CA GLN A 229 16.39 14.76 3.05
C GLN A 229 15.63 14.50 4.36
N PHE A 230 15.00 13.33 4.53
CA PHE A 230 14.20 12.98 5.70
C PHE A 230 14.75 11.75 6.43
N LEU A 231 16.03 11.41 6.23
CA LEU A 231 16.62 10.23 6.86
C LEU A 231 16.78 10.36 8.37
N ASP A 232 16.69 11.57 8.94
CA ASP A 232 16.69 11.82 10.39
C ASP A 232 17.88 11.12 11.10
N GLY A 233 19.07 11.13 10.47
CA GLY A 233 20.29 10.49 10.98
C GLY A 233 20.43 8.98 10.70
N THR A 234 19.46 8.37 10.01
CA THR A 234 19.55 6.96 9.59
C THR A 234 20.27 6.80 8.24
N PRO A 235 20.95 5.67 7.97
CA PRO A 235 21.54 5.42 6.66
C PRO A 235 20.48 5.35 5.55
N ASP A 236 20.79 5.89 4.35
CA ASP A 236 19.96 5.64 3.16
C ASP A 236 20.02 4.14 2.81
N GLY A 237 18.90 3.63 2.31
CA GLY A 237 18.76 2.23 1.96
C GLY A 237 17.33 1.88 1.62
N ILE A 238 17.18 0.82 0.84
CA ILE A 238 15.88 0.22 0.56
C ILE A 238 15.68 -0.91 1.55
N GLY A 239 14.68 -0.76 2.42
CA GLY A 239 14.29 -1.82 3.34
C GLY A 239 13.27 -2.73 2.67
N TRP A 240 13.39 -4.03 2.87
CA TRP A 240 12.44 -4.99 2.31
C TRP A 240 12.15 -6.13 3.27
N THR A 241 10.98 -6.75 3.14
CA THR A 241 10.66 -7.99 3.85
C THR A 241 9.57 -8.77 3.13
N ILE A 242 9.46 -10.06 3.44
CA ILE A 242 8.35 -10.92 3.00
C ILE A 242 7.59 -11.31 4.26
N VAL A 243 6.27 -11.17 4.20
CA VAL A 243 5.34 -11.59 5.25
C VAL A 243 4.64 -12.88 4.82
N LYS A 244 4.52 -13.85 5.73
CA LYS A 244 3.74 -15.09 5.54
C LYS A 244 2.94 -15.45 6.79
N LYS A 245 1.92 -16.30 6.62
CA LYS A 245 1.27 -17.00 7.72
C LYS A 245 2.15 -18.18 8.17
N VAL A 246 2.42 -18.28 9.46
CA VAL A 246 3.14 -19.40 10.09
C VAL A 246 2.16 -20.24 10.90
N ILE A 247 2.24 -21.56 10.74
CA ILE A 247 1.47 -22.53 11.52
C ILE A 247 2.49 -23.32 12.37
N PRO A 248 2.72 -22.94 13.64
CA PRO A 248 3.70 -23.61 14.48
C PRO A 248 3.29 -25.06 14.77
N LYS A 249 4.28 -25.97 14.73
CA LYS A 249 4.08 -27.36 15.16
C LYS A 249 3.65 -27.40 16.63
N GLY A 250 2.55 -28.10 16.93
CA GLY A 250 2.04 -28.26 18.29
C GLY A 250 1.22 -27.08 18.84
N ARG A 251 0.94 -26.05 18.03
CA ARG A 251 0.01 -24.95 18.40
C ARG A 251 -1.19 -24.93 17.44
N ARG A 252 -2.37 -24.63 17.98
CA ARG A 252 -3.60 -24.50 17.18
C ARG A 252 -3.69 -23.16 16.44
N ASP A 253 -3.19 -22.08 17.04
CA ASP A 253 -3.31 -20.75 16.47
C ASP A 253 -2.14 -20.43 15.52
N PRO A 254 -2.43 -20.00 14.29
CA PRO A 254 -1.42 -19.43 13.41
C PRO A 254 -1.01 -18.03 13.87
N TYR A 255 0.07 -17.51 13.30
CA TYR A 255 0.45 -16.10 13.42
C TYR A 255 1.06 -15.61 12.10
N TYR A 256 1.17 -14.30 11.91
CA TYR A 256 1.82 -13.72 10.74
C TYR A 256 3.23 -13.28 11.11
N ALA A 257 4.20 -13.59 10.27
CA ALA A 257 5.61 -13.29 10.49
C ALA A 257 6.23 -12.65 9.25
N TYR A 258 7.27 -11.85 9.47
CA TYR A 258 8.06 -11.21 8.42
C TYR A 258 9.54 -11.57 8.56
N LEU A 259 10.28 -11.48 7.46
CA LEU A 259 11.74 -11.68 7.48
C LEU A 259 12.46 -10.49 8.13
N ALA A 260 13.21 -10.77 9.18
CA ALA A 260 14.10 -9.83 9.85
C ALA A 260 15.57 -10.25 9.69
N SER A 261 16.45 -9.26 9.68
CA SER A 261 17.92 -9.43 9.59
C SER A 261 18.63 -9.21 10.92
N LEU A 262 17.93 -8.67 11.92
CA LEU A 262 18.46 -8.44 13.28
C LEU A 262 17.45 -8.86 14.35
N PRO A 263 17.92 -9.23 15.57
CA PRO A 263 17.05 -9.67 16.68
C PRO A 263 15.95 -8.69 17.07
N ASP A 264 16.23 -7.38 16.96
CA ASP A 264 15.24 -6.34 17.23
C ASP A 264 14.11 -6.26 16.17
N GLY A 265 14.13 -7.12 15.15
CA GLY A 265 13.13 -7.14 14.10
C GLY A 265 13.43 -6.18 12.95
N ARG A 266 14.58 -5.50 12.91
CA ARG A 266 14.96 -4.73 11.72
C ARG A 266 15.00 -5.61 10.48
N VAL A 267 14.36 -5.12 9.43
CA VAL A 267 14.26 -5.82 8.14
C VAL A 267 15.59 -5.73 7.38
N PRO A 268 15.89 -6.67 6.46
CA PRO A 268 17.05 -6.54 5.60
C PRO A 268 17.01 -5.26 4.76
N SER A 269 18.20 -4.73 4.47
CA SER A 269 18.39 -3.49 3.72
C SER A 269 19.29 -3.71 2.50
N ILE A 270 18.95 -3.06 1.40
CA ILE A 270 19.79 -2.95 0.21
C ILE A 270 20.38 -1.54 0.22
N ALA A 271 21.71 -1.44 0.22
CA ALA A 271 22.39 -0.15 0.12
C ALA A 271 22.07 0.53 -1.22
N ILE A 272 21.89 1.85 -1.16
CA ILE A 272 21.78 2.68 -2.36
C ILE A 272 23.16 3.16 -2.76
N ASP A 273 23.51 2.91 -4.01
CA ASP A 273 24.62 3.56 -4.71
C ASP A 273 24.09 4.31 -5.93
N ASN A 274 24.99 4.97 -6.67
CA ASN A 274 24.64 5.73 -7.88
C ASN A 274 23.99 4.88 -8.98
N SER A 275 24.22 3.56 -9.00
CA SER A 275 23.63 2.66 -9.99
C SER A 275 22.18 2.31 -9.66
N ARG A 276 21.82 2.27 -8.36
CA ARG A 276 20.50 1.84 -7.87
C ARG A 276 19.54 2.97 -7.53
N VAL A 277 20.01 4.22 -7.53
CA VAL A 277 19.19 5.38 -7.13
C VAL A 277 17.88 5.49 -7.93
N ASN A 278 17.89 5.03 -9.19
CA ASN A 278 16.76 5.05 -10.11
C ASN A 278 15.95 3.74 -10.15
N GLU A 279 16.42 2.66 -9.52
CA GLU A 279 15.71 1.37 -9.53
C GLU A 279 14.47 1.38 -8.63
N PHE A 280 14.51 2.17 -7.54
CA PHE A 280 13.37 2.38 -6.66
C PHE A 280 13.35 3.81 -6.09
N ALA A 281 12.46 4.62 -6.63
CA ALA A 281 12.18 5.95 -6.09
C ALA A 281 11.64 5.85 -4.64
N PRO A 282 11.77 6.90 -3.81
CA PRO A 282 11.19 6.92 -2.47
C PRO A 282 9.68 6.59 -2.41
N GLY A 283 9.22 6.18 -1.24
CA GLY A 283 7.85 5.72 -0.96
C GLY A 283 7.80 4.24 -0.59
N THR A 284 6.61 3.64 -0.60
CA THR A 284 6.43 2.22 -0.27
C THR A 284 5.75 1.42 -1.40
N LEU A 285 6.13 0.15 -1.53
CA LEU A 285 5.47 -0.86 -2.34
C LEU A 285 5.01 -1.99 -1.41
N PHE A 286 3.71 -2.28 -1.45
CA PHE A 286 3.15 -3.52 -0.93
C PHE A 286 2.71 -4.36 -2.11
N ARG A 287 3.15 -5.63 -2.17
CA ARG A 287 2.63 -6.58 -3.15
C ARG A 287 2.16 -7.84 -2.44
N HIS A 288 0.85 -8.05 -2.48
CA HIS A 288 0.18 -9.18 -1.88
C HIS A 288 -0.01 -10.27 -2.93
N ILE A 289 0.61 -11.42 -2.73
CA ILE A 289 0.77 -12.50 -3.70
C ILE A 289 -0.07 -13.70 -3.28
N GLY A 290 -0.74 -14.33 -4.26
CA GLY A 290 -1.75 -15.33 -3.97
C GLY A 290 -2.94 -14.73 -3.24
N TYR A 291 -3.35 -13.53 -3.66
CA TYR A 291 -4.44 -12.78 -3.01
C TYR A 291 -5.79 -13.44 -3.27
N ASP A 292 -6.55 -13.69 -2.21
CA ASP A 292 -7.85 -14.33 -2.26
C ASP A 292 -8.97 -13.29 -2.22
N PHE A 293 -9.63 -13.11 -3.36
CA PHE A 293 -10.83 -12.27 -3.47
C PHE A 293 -12.13 -13.03 -3.19
N GLY A 294 -12.05 -14.30 -2.74
CA GLY A 294 -13.19 -15.21 -2.60
C GLY A 294 -13.85 -15.57 -3.94
N ARG A 295 -13.20 -15.23 -5.07
CA ARG A 295 -13.70 -15.40 -6.45
C ARG A 295 -12.53 -15.70 -7.38
N GLN A 296 -12.78 -16.47 -8.44
CA GLN A 296 -11.75 -16.85 -9.41
C GLN A 296 -11.86 -16.07 -10.73
N GLY A 297 -10.70 -15.89 -11.37
CA GLY A 297 -10.59 -15.44 -12.76
C GLY A 297 -10.89 -13.96 -13.00
N SER A 298 -10.96 -13.58 -14.28
CA SER A 298 -11.03 -12.18 -14.73
C SER A 298 -12.29 -11.40 -14.27
N ALA A 299 -13.29 -12.08 -13.71
CA ALA A 299 -14.45 -11.44 -13.09
C ALA A 299 -14.04 -10.49 -11.94
N VAL A 300 -12.99 -10.82 -11.20
CA VAL A 300 -12.44 -9.97 -10.12
C VAL A 300 -12.01 -8.60 -10.66
N ALA A 301 -11.37 -8.54 -11.83
CA ALA A 301 -10.94 -7.28 -12.41
C ALA A 301 -12.13 -6.37 -12.78
N ARG A 302 -13.24 -6.96 -13.24
CA ARG A 302 -14.47 -6.22 -13.53
C ARG A 302 -15.10 -5.65 -12.26
N THR A 303 -15.07 -6.38 -11.15
CA THR A 303 -15.68 -5.94 -9.89
C THR A 303 -14.79 -5.00 -9.09
N LEU A 304 -13.46 -5.12 -9.19
CA LEU A 304 -12.50 -4.32 -8.43
C LEU A 304 -12.68 -2.81 -8.66
N PHE A 305 -12.89 -2.38 -9.91
CA PHE A 305 -13.16 -0.98 -10.21
C PHE A 305 -14.38 -0.43 -9.46
N TYR A 306 -15.49 -1.18 -9.45
CA TYR A 306 -16.71 -0.75 -8.77
C TYR A 306 -16.57 -0.83 -7.25
N ALA A 307 -15.99 -1.91 -6.73
CA ALA A 307 -15.76 -2.10 -5.31
C ALA A 307 -14.90 -0.97 -4.73
N LEU A 308 -13.77 -0.64 -5.37
CA LEU A 308 -12.90 0.42 -4.90
C LEU A 308 -13.54 1.81 -5.01
N ASN A 309 -14.29 2.11 -6.07
CA ASN A 309 -15.03 3.37 -6.16
C ASN A 309 -16.16 3.47 -5.12
N HIS A 310 -16.73 2.34 -4.69
CA HIS A 310 -17.75 2.30 -3.65
C HIS A 310 -17.13 2.51 -2.26
N VAL A 311 -16.10 1.74 -1.90
CA VAL A 311 -15.41 1.83 -0.61
C VAL A 311 -14.73 3.19 -0.46
N LEU A 312 -14.01 3.64 -1.50
CA LEU A 312 -13.42 4.97 -1.58
C LEU A 312 -14.39 5.90 -2.32
N PHE A 313 -15.55 6.16 -1.70
CA PHE A 313 -16.62 6.96 -2.30
C PHE A 313 -16.15 8.33 -2.79
N ASN A 314 -15.37 9.02 -1.97
CA ASN A 314 -14.70 10.27 -2.31
C ASN A 314 -13.30 10.27 -1.67
N PRO A 315 -12.28 9.71 -2.34
CA PRO A 315 -10.94 9.66 -1.77
C PRO A 315 -10.35 11.06 -1.65
N VAL A 316 -9.38 11.24 -0.75
CA VAL A 316 -8.72 12.53 -0.56
C VAL A 316 -7.80 12.86 -1.74
N LEU A 317 -7.13 11.84 -2.28
CA LEU A 317 -6.30 11.92 -3.47
C LEU A 317 -6.80 10.93 -4.53
N PRO A 318 -6.73 11.28 -5.82
CA PRO A 318 -7.00 10.34 -6.89
C PRO A 318 -5.81 9.38 -7.08
N TYR A 319 -6.06 8.22 -7.71
CA TYR A 319 -5.03 7.22 -8.00
C TYR A 319 -5.29 6.51 -9.33
N ASP A 320 -4.33 5.71 -9.80
CA ASP A 320 -4.48 4.90 -11.01
C ASP A 320 -4.71 3.41 -10.68
N LEU A 321 -5.68 2.80 -11.36
CA LEU A 321 -5.97 1.36 -11.26
C LEU A 321 -5.56 0.65 -12.55
N TYR A 322 -4.62 -0.28 -12.44
CA TYR A 322 -4.20 -1.19 -13.51
C TYR A 322 -4.83 -2.57 -13.26
N ALA A 323 -6.05 -2.80 -13.74
CA ALA A 323 -6.77 -4.05 -13.53
C ALA A 323 -6.62 -5.00 -14.73
N LEU A 324 -5.59 -5.87 -14.71
CA LEU A 324 -5.27 -6.80 -15.81
C LEU A 324 -5.02 -6.13 -17.18
N LYS A 325 -4.52 -4.89 -17.17
CA LYS A 325 -4.23 -4.09 -18.36
C LYS A 325 -3.13 -3.06 -18.12
N ASP A 326 -2.48 -2.62 -19.19
CA ASP A 326 -1.37 -1.64 -19.13
C ASP A 326 -1.85 -0.18 -19.09
N LYS A 327 -3.06 0.09 -19.60
CA LYS A 327 -3.65 1.43 -19.51
C LYS A 327 -4.42 1.56 -18.20
N PRO A 328 -4.11 2.53 -17.33
CA PRO A 328 -4.82 2.69 -16.07
C PRO A 328 -6.24 3.21 -16.27
N ASP A 329 -7.14 2.80 -15.38
CA ASP A 329 -8.37 3.52 -15.11
C ASP A 329 -8.09 4.64 -14.09
N PRO A 330 -8.44 5.90 -14.40
CA PRO A 330 -8.35 6.99 -13.44
C PRO A 330 -9.40 6.80 -12.33
N MET A 331 -8.96 6.74 -11.08
CA MET A 331 -9.82 6.57 -9.91
C MET A 331 -9.98 7.88 -9.17
N HIS A 332 -11.18 8.48 -9.29
CA HIS A 332 -11.57 9.72 -8.61
C HIS A 332 -12.67 9.52 -7.55
N GLY A 333 -13.14 8.28 -7.36
CA GLY A 333 -14.27 7.94 -6.48
C GLY A 333 -15.64 8.08 -7.14
N THR A 334 -16.65 7.47 -6.51
CA THR A 334 -18.05 7.52 -6.97
C THR A 334 -18.63 8.94 -6.90
N ALA A 335 -18.31 9.72 -5.87
CA ALA A 335 -18.81 11.09 -5.71
C ALA A 335 -18.46 11.99 -6.90
N TYR A 336 -17.23 11.89 -7.41
CA TYR A 336 -16.80 12.58 -8.63
C TYR A 336 -17.65 12.23 -9.85
N ARG A 337 -17.93 10.93 -10.04
CA ARG A 337 -18.72 10.44 -11.18
C ARG A 337 -20.16 10.92 -11.09
N LEU A 338 -20.76 10.87 -9.91
CA LEU A 338 -22.10 11.38 -9.65
C LEU A 338 -22.19 12.88 -9.92
N ALA A 339 -21.27 13.68 -9.37
CA ALA A 339 -21.23 15.13 -9.60
C ALA A 339 -21.14 15.46 -11.10
N ARG A 340 -20.33 14.71 -11.87
CA ARG A 340 -20.26 14.86 -13.32
C ARG A 340 -21.56 14.46 -14.02
N GLN A 341 -22.20 13.38 -13.62
CA GLN A 341 -23.46 12.96 -14.24
C GLN A 341 -24.57 13.98 -13.97
N THR A 342 -24.73 14.43 -12.72
CA THR A 342 -25.71 15.45 -12.33
C THR A 342 -25.52 16.75 -13.10
N ALA A 343 -24.28 17.25 -13.19
CA ALA A 343 -24.01 18.46 -13.96
C ALA A 343 -24.26 18.29 -15.47
N GLN A 344 -24.11 17.06 -16.01
CA GLN A 344 -24.40 16.80 -17.42
C GLN A 344 -25.90 16.78 -17.68
N LEU A 345 -26.69 16.17 -16.80
CA LEU A 345 -28.15 16.18 -16.86
C LEU A 345 -28.70 17.61 -16.74
N ALA A 346 -28.19 18.39 -15.78
CA ALA A 346 -28.55 19.80 -15.61
C ALA A 346 -28.27 20.63 -16.87
N SER A 347 -27.13 20.41 -17.54
CA SER A 347 -26.78 21.11 -18.78
C SER A 347 -27.65 20.75 -19.99
N LYS A 348 -28.33 19.59 -19.95
CA LYS A 348 -29.24 19.12 -21.01
C LYS A 348 -30.68 19.59 -20.81
N GLY A 349 -30.96 20.40 -19.78
CA GLY A 349 -32.31 20.88 -19.48
C GLY A 349 -33.23 19.83 -18.84
N ASP A 350 -32.71 18.64 -18.54
CA ASP A 350 -33.49 17.52 -18.04
C ASP A 350 -33.52 17.52 -16.51
N LYS A 351 -34.39 18.37 -15.94
CA LYS A 351 -34.68 18.41 -14.50
C LYS A 351 -35.70 17.33 -14.09
N SER A 352 -36.29 16.60 -15.03
CA SER A 352 -37.44 15.71 -14.81
C SER A 352 -37.11 14.46 -13.98
N HIS A 353 -35.83 14.14 -13.79
CA HIS A 353 -35.39 12.89 -13.17
C HIS A 353 -34.94 13.02 -11.70
N LEU A 354 -34.78 14.23 -11.19
CA LEU A 354 -34.36 14.47 -9.80
C LEU A 354 -35.54 14.67 -8.85
N ASP A 355 -36.70 15.08 -9.38
CA ASP A 355 -37.95 15.29 -8.65
C ASP A 355 -38.99 14.24 -9.07
N LYS A 356 -38.70 12.95 -8.88
CA LYS A 356 -39.80 11.99 -8.77
C LYS A 356 -40.31 12.06 -7.34
N PRO A 357 -41.41 12.77 -7.04
CA PRO A 357 -42.05 12.61 -5.74
C PRO A 357 -42.33 11.11 -5.58
N PHE A 358 -41.89 10.54 -4.46
CA PHE A 358 -42.36 9.22 -4.09
C PHE A 358 -43.89 9.27 -4.09
N GLN A 359 -44.53 8.44 -4.91
CA GLN A 359 -45.97 8.27 -4.86
C GLN A 359 -46.31 7.91 -3.41
N PRO A 360 -47.25 8.61 -2.74
CA PRO A 360 -47.65 8.25 -1.39
C PRO A 360 -48.08 6.78 -1.41
N GLN A 361 -47.35 5.95 -0.66
CA GLN A 361 -47.75 4.56 -0.48
C GLN A 361 -49.06 4.60 0.32
N MET A 362 -50.17 4.20 -0.32
CA MET A 362 -51.39 3.94 0.43
C MET A 362 -51.10 2.73 1.32
N VAL A 363 -51.09 2.97 2.63
CA VAL A 363 -51.12 1.90 3.62
C VAL A 363 -52.50 1.27 3.50
N VAL A 364 -52.55 0.01 3.06
CA VAL A 364 -53.75 -0.83 3.09
C VAL A 364 -53.71 -1.68 4.35
#